data_AF-A0A5R9RB73-F1
#
_entry.id   AF-A0A5R9RB73-F1
#
_cell.length_a   1.000
_cell.length_b   1.000
_cell.length_c   1.000
_cell.angle_alpha   90.00
_cell.angle_beta   90.00
_cell.angle_gamma   90.00
#
_symmetry.space_group_name_H-M   'P 1'
#
loop_
_entity.id
_entity.type
_entity.pdbx_description
1 polymer ?
#
loop_
_entity_poly.entity_id
_entity_poly.type
_entity_poly.pdbx_seq_one_letter_code
_entity_poly.pdbx_strand_id
1 'polypeptide(L)'
;MRRLLFLLLLATSAAVWAAPRELTWPELIPEGAPPPPPPVPLHDMSKLSDVLNSESGPAVKQQIPNAPVVAQLDGQEVKMPGYIVPLEVEEDGQTVRDFLLVPYYGACIHVPAPPSNQIVYVRGGKGVKVDELYQPFWIIGKMSVKAMESDLAEAGYQMQASSIEPYEYTGQ
;
A
#
# COMPACT_ATOMS: atom_id res chain seq x y z
N MET A 1 -63.94 3.10 -28.21
CA MET A 1 -62.49 2.91 -28.43
C MET A 1 -61.73 3.86 -27.51
N ARG A 2 -61.19 3.40 -26.38
CA ARG A 2 -60.35 4.24 -25.51
C ARG A 2 -59.32 3.34 -24.84
N ARG A 3 -58.19 3.15 -25.52
CA ARG A 3 -57.05 2.39 -25.00
C ARG A 3 -56.31 3.30 -24.02
N LEU A 4 -56.42 3.03 -22.73
CA LEU A 4 -55.52 3.56 -21.71
C LEU A 4 -54.18 2.81 -21.85
N LEU A 5 -53.16 3.45 -22.40
CA LEU A 5 -51.77 3.03 -22.22
C LEU A 5 -51.21 3.78 -21.01
N PHE A 6 -51.08 3.08 -19.88
CA PHE A 6 -50.21 3.49 -18.79
C PHE A 6 -48.77 3.17 -19.21
N LEU A 7 -47.98 4.18 -19.55
CA LEU A 7 -46.53 4.04 -19.68
C LEU A 7 -45.93 4.01 -18.27
N LEU A 8 -45.42 2.84 -17.88
CA LEU A 8 -44.62 2.61 -16.69
C LEU A 8 -43.24 3.23 -16.92
N LEU A 9 -42.96 4.38 -16.31
CA LEU A 9 -41.63 5.00 -16.32
C LEU A 9 -40.72 4.19 -15.36
N LEU A 10 -40.00 3.21 -15.89
CA LEU A 10 -38.91 2.55 -15.17
C LEU A 10 -37.75 3.54 -15.04
N ALA A 11 -37.64 4.21 -13.90
CA ALA A 11 -36.46 5.00 -13.56
C ALA A 11 -35.29 4.05 -13.26
N THR A 12 -34.50 3.74 -14.29
CA THR A 12 -33.22 3.05 -14.13
C THR A 12 -32.22 4.01 -13.50
N SER A 13 -32.07 3.97 -12.18
CA SER A 13 -30.91 4.58 -11.51
C SER A 13 -29.67 3.79 -11.92
N ALA A 14 -28.91 4.30 -12.88
CA ALA A 14 -27.54 3.85 -13.09
C ALA A 14 -26.75 4.24 -11.84
N ALA A 15 -26.27 3.25 -11.08
CA ALA A 15 -25.29 3.49 -10.05
C ALA A 15 -24.05 4.09 -10.73
N VAL A 16 -23.79 5.38 -10.52
CA VAL A 16 -22.56 6.03 -10.95
C VAL A 16 -21.44 5.45 -10.09
N TRP A 17 -20.69 4.48 -10.63
CA TRP A 17 -19.43 4.06 -10.03
C TRP A 17 -18.43 5.20 -10.24
N ALA A 18 -18.10 5.91 -9.15
CA ALA A 18 -17.04 6.90 -9.17
C ALA A 18 -15.70 6.19 -9.40
N ALA A 19 -14.81 6.83 -10.17
CA ALA A 19 -13.45 6.34 -10.33
C ALA A 19 -12.76 6.24 -8.95
N PRO A 20 -11.85 5.27 -8.74
CA PRO A 20 -11.08 5.17 -7.50
C PRO A 20 -10.37 6.50 -7.21
N ARG A 21 -10.37 6.91 -5.95
CA ARG A 21 -9.65 8.12 -5.53
C ARG A 21 -8.14 7.84 -5.63
N GLU A 22 -7.44 8.63 -6.43
CA GLU A 22 -5.98 8.61 -6.40
C GLU A 22 -5.49 9.16 -5.05
N LEU A 23 -4.67 8.37 -4.35
CA LEU A 23 -4.21 8.65 -3.01
C LEU A 23 -2.68 8.72 -2.99
N THR A 24 -2.13 9.80 -2.47
CA THR A 24 -0.68 9.98 -2.31
C THR A 24 -0.21 9.58 -0.91
N TRP A 25 1.05 9.17 -0.77
CA TRP A 25 1.63 8.77 0.53
C TRP A 25 1.50 9.82 1.64
N PRO A 26 1.69 11.14 1.40
CA PRO A 26 1.48 12.15 2.43
C PRO A 26 0.04 12.21 2.96
N GLU A 27 -0.96 11.85 2.16
CA GLU A 27 -2.38 11.83 2.59
C GLU A 27 -2.70 10.69 3.57
N LEU A 28 -1.79 9.75 3.79
CA LEU A 28 -1.92 8.72 4.83
C LEU A 28 -1.44 9.21 6.20
N ILE A 29 -0.96 10.46 6.30
CA ILE A 29 -0.47 11.07 7.52
C ILE A 29 -1.54 12.03 8.05
N PRO A 30 -2.04 11.84 9.29
CA PRO A 30 -3.00 12.77 9.88
C PRO A 30 -2.45 14.18 9.98
N GLU A 31 -3.33 15.17 9.86
CA GLU A 31 -2.98 16.57 10.11
C GLU A 31 -2.34 16.74 11.49
N GLY A 32 -1.21 17.44 11.54
CA GLY A 32 -0.46 17.68 12.77
C GLY A 32 0.46 16.53 13.23
N ALA A 33 0.43 15.36 12.57
CA ALA A 33 1.42 14.32 12.81
C ALA A 33 2.78 14.71 12.18
N PRO A 34 3.91 14.28 12.75
CA PRO A 34 5.23 14.55 12.17
C PRO A 34 5.37 13.85 10.81
N PRO A 35 6.06 14.47 9.84
CA PRO A 35 6.39 13.81 8.58
C PRO A 35 7.31 12.60 8.83
N PRO A 36 7.32 11.60 7.93
CA PRO A 36 8.15 10.43 8.09
C PRO A 36 9.63 10.84 7.99
N PRO A 37 10.53 10.20 8.76
CA PRO A 37 11.96 10.44 8.61
C PRO A 37 12.41 10.04 7.20
N PRO A 38 13.43 10.70 6.63
CA PRO A 38 13.97 10.29 5.35
C PRO A 38 14.57 8.87 5.46
N PRO A 39 14.43 8.03 4.41
CA PRO A 39 15.04 6.70 4.41
C PRO A 39 16.56 6.82 4.46
N VAL A 40 17.19 6.12 5.42
CA VAL A 40 18.65 6.08 5.57
C VAL A 40 19.14 4.67 5.20
N PRO A 41 20.06 4.52 4.22
CA PRO A 41 20.62 3.22 3.87
C PRO A 41 21.31 2.52 5.03
N LEU A 42 21.08 1.22 5.18
CA LEU A 42 21.69 0.40 6.23
C LEU A 42 23.21 0.23 6.07
N HIS A 43 23.73 0.39 4.85
CA HIS A 43 25.16 0.26 4.54
C HIS A 43 25.97 1.56 4.67
N ASP A 44 25.40 2.62 5.23
CA ASP A 44 26.18 3.82 5.54
C ASP A 44 27.09 3.56 6.76
N MET A 45 28.34 3.17 6.47
CA MET A 45 29.38 2.84 7.44
C MET A 45 29.70 3.99 8.42
N SER A 46 29.28 5.23 8.12
CA SER A 46 29.44 6.36 9.04
C SER A 46 28.49 6.30 10.25
N LYS A 47 27.40 5.54 10.15
CA LYS A 47 26.43 5.29 11.22
C LYS A 47 26.52 3.88 11.80
N LEU A 48 27.52 3.12 11.38
CA LEU A 48 27.77 1.76 11.86
C LEU A 48 27.97 1.72 13.39
N SER A 49 28.52 2.76 14.01
CA SER A 49 28.59 2.85 15.48
C SER A 49 27.21 2.84 16.13
N ASP A 50 26.22 3.53 15.56
CA ASP A 50 24.87 3.59 16.12
C ASP A 50 24.11 2.28 15.89
N VAL A 51 24.34 1.63 14.74
CA VAL A 51 23.77 0.32 14.39
C VAL A 51 24.39 -0.80 15.24
N LEU A 52 25.71 -0.80 15.46
CA LEU A 52 26.40 -1.79 16.29
C LEU A 52 26.10 -1.65 17.79
N ASN A 53 25.76 -0.44 18.24
CA ASN A 53 25.27 -0.19 19.60
C ASN A 53 23.81 -0.64 19.79
N SER A 54 23.09 -0.95 18.71
CA SER A 54 21.78 -1.60 18.78
C SER A 54 21.97 -3.12 18.71
N GLU A 55 21.64 -3.84 19.78
CA GLU A 55 21.67 -5.31 19.79
C GLU A 55 20.53 -5.87 18.90
N SER A 56 20.66 -5.83 17.57
CA SER A 56 19.60 -6.28 16.66
C SER A 56 20.20 -7.03 15.47
N GLY A 57 19.75 -8.28 15.29
CA GLY A 57 20.01 -9.11 14.11
C GLY A 57 19.41 -8.53 12.81
N PRO A 58 19.31 -9.33 11.73
CA PRO A 58 19.45 -8.87 10.34
C PRO A 58 18.37 -7.93 9.77
N ALA A 59 17.34 -7.58 10.55
CA ALA A 59 16.36 -6.56 10.19
C ALA A 59 16.39 -5.44 11.25
N VAL A 60 16.74 -4.23 10.84
CA VAL A 60 16.67 -3.06 11.72
C VAL A 60 15.21 -2.83 12.11
N LYS A 61 14.95 -2.90 13.41
CA LYS A 61 13.62 -2.76 14.01
C LYS A 61 12.92 -1.50 13.48
N GLN A 62 11.67 -1.64 13.04
CA GLN A 62 10.85 -0.51 12.60
C GLN A 62 10.77 0.55 13.72
N GLN A 63 11.10 1.79 13.38
CA GLN A 63 11.24 2.86 14.37
C GLN A 63 9.88 3.39 14.88
N ILE A 64 8.87 3.44 14.00
CA ILE A 64 7.54 3.98 14.31
C ILE A 64 6.45 2.95 13.92
N PRO A 65 6.34 1.84 14.67
CA PRO A 65 5.38 0.76 14.38
C PRO A 65 3.91 1.14 14.63
N ASN A 66 3.65 2.17 15.43
CA ASN A 66 2.30 2.60 15.83
C ASN A 66 2.04 4.06 15.47
N ALA A 67 2.33 4.43 14.22
CA ALA A 67 2.08 5.78 13.73
C ALA A 67 0.58 6.08 13.63
N PRO A 68 0.14 7.33 13.86
CA PRO A 68 -1.27 7.70 13.77
C PRO A 68 -1.78 7.58 12.33
N VAL A 69 -3.05 7.19 12.17
CA VAL A 69 -3.70 6.88 10.88
C VAL A 69 -4.87 7.82 10.58
N VAL A 70 -5.21 7.97 9.30
CA VAL A 70 -6.33 8.79 8.82
C VAL A 70 -7.59 7.93 8.75
N ALA A 71 -8.41 7.98 9.81
CA ALA A 71 -9.60 7.14 9.97
C ALA A 71 -10.60 7.27 8.80
N GLN A 72 -10.66 8.44 8.14
CA GLN A 72 -11.57 8.71 7.04
C GLN A 72 -11.26 7.88 5.78
N LEU A 73 -10.07 7.29 5.66
CA LEU A 73 -9.70 6.42 4.55
C LEU A 73 -10.37 5.04 4.62
N ASP A 74 -10.97 4.68 5.76
CA ASP A 74 -11.60 3.37 5.94
C ASP A 74 -12.75 3.16 4.96
N GLY A 75 -12.69 2.03 4.25
CA GLY A 75 -13.69 1.61 3.28
C GLY A 75 -13.68 2.37 1.95
N GLN A 76 -12.77 3.32 1.73
CA GLN A 76 -12.66 4.04 0.45
C GLN A 76 -12.07 3.14 -0.64
N GLU A 77 -12.59 3.27 -1.87
CA GLU A 77 -11.95 2.71 -3.06
C GLU A 77 -10.86 3.67 -3.52
N VAL A 78 -9.61 3.23 -3.49
CA VAL A 78 -8.44 4.06 -3.77
C VAL A 78 -7.54 3.45 -4.84
N LYS A 79 -6.74 4.32 -5.46
CA LYS A 79 -5.64 3.97 -6.35
C LYS A 79 -4.37 4.60 -5.79
N MET A 80 -3.34 3.83 -5.51
CA MET A 80 -2.09 4.36 -4.96
C MET A 80 -0.85 3.72 -5.58
N PRO A 81 0.23 4.50 -5.79
CA PRO A 81 1.46 3.98 -6.35
C PRO A 81 2.38 3.48 -5.23
N GLY A 82 3.21 2.48 -5.50
CA GLY A 82 4.25 2.07 -4.55
C GLY A 82 5.09 0.91 -5.04
N TYR A 83 6.06 0.52 -4.23
CA TYR A 83 6.88 -0.67 -4.42
C TYR A 83 6.33 -1.83 -3.60
N ILE A 84 6.53 -3.04 -4.09
CA ILE A 84 6.02 -4.27 -3.48
C ILE A 84 7.16 -4.94 -2.71
N VAL A 85 6.93 -5.20 -1.41
CA VAL A 85 7.76 -6.07 -0.58
C VAL A 85 7.00 -7.37 -0.35
N PRO A 86 7.42 -8.49 -0.95
CA PRO A 86 6.67 -9.74 -0.86
C PRO A 86 6.71 -10.29 0.57
N LEU A 87 5.57 -10.73 1.08
CA LEU A 87 5.48 -11.45 2.36
C LEU A 87 5.47 -12.96 2.12
N GLU A 88 4.77 -13.40 1.08
CA GLU A 88 4.68 -14.80 0.68
C GLU A 88 4.82 -14.93 -0.83
N VAL A 89 5.54 -15.97 -1.26
CA VAL A 89 5.63 -16.40 -2.65
C VAL A 89 4.79 -17.66 -2.77
N GLU A 90 3.90 -17.70 -3.76
CA GLU A 90 3.02 -18.81 -4.03
C GLU A 90 3.79 -20.11 -4.34
N GLU A 91 3.09 -21.25 -4.35
CA GLU A 91 3.69 -22.57 -4.63
C GLU A 91 4.39 -22.67 -6.00
N ASP A 92 4.02 -21.81 -6.96
CA ASP A 92 4.66 -21.73 -8.28
C ASP A 92 6.07 -21.09 -8.25
N GLY A 93 6.45 -20.53 -7.09
CA GLY A 93 7.75 -19.90 -6.83
C GLY A 93 7.95 -18.57 -7.57
N GLN A 94 6.93 -18.05 -8.24
CA GLN A 94 7.06 -16.91 -9.15
C GLN A 94 6.01 -15.84 -8.91
N THR A 95 4.92 -16.15 -8.21
CA THR A 95 3.80 -15.24 -7.99
C THR A 95 3.75 -14.76 -6.54
N VAL A 96 3.41 -13.48 -6.34
CA VAL A 96 3.19 -12.85 -5.03
C VAL A 96 1.77 -12.30 -4.98
N ARG A 97 1.01 -12.64 -3.91
CA ARG A 97 -0.36 -12.14 -3.67
C ARG A 97 -0.54 -11.42 -2.35
N ASP A 98 0.37 -11.65 -1.42
CA ASP A 98 0.41 -11.05 -0.10
C ASP A 98 1.72 -10.27 0.05
N PHE A 99 1.60 -8.96 0.23
CA PHE A 99 2.75 -8.06 0.22
C PHE A 99 2.52 -6.78 1.01
N LEU A 100 3.61 -6.09 1.34
CA LEU A 100 3.56 -4.71 1.82
C LEU A 100 3.78 -3.78 0.62
N LEU A 101 2.88 -2.81 0.44
CA LEU A 101 3.08 -1.68 -0.44
C LEU A 101 3.76 -0.56 0.34
N VAL A 102 4.83 -0.01 -0.23
CA VAL A 102 5.70 0.99 0.41
C VAL A 102 6.06 2.15 -0.55
N PRO A 103 6.41 3.35 -0.03
CA PRO A 103 6.67 4.53 -0.86
C PRO A 103 7.99 4.51 -1.63
N TYR A 104 8.94 3.65 -1.28
CA TYR A 104 10.28 3.64 -1.88
C TYR A 104 10.85 2.23 -2.03
N TYR A 105 11.69 2.07 -3.04
CA TYR A 105 12.36 0.82 -3.34
C TYR A 105 13.33 0.41 -2.21
N GLY A 106 13.39 -0.89 -1.92
CA GLY A 106 14.31 -1.45 -0.92
C GLY A 106 13.89 -1.27 0.53
N ALA A 107 12.69 -0.76 0.81
CA ALA A 107 12.14 -0.71 2.17
C ALA A 107 12.14 -2.08 2.83
N CYS A 108 12.32 -2.10 4.16
CA CYS A 108 12.36 -3.30 5.00
C CYS A 108 13.56 -4.25 4.78
N ILE A 109 14.31 -4.10 3.67
CA ILE A 109 15.43 -4.98 3.32
C ILE A 109 16.76 -4.19 3.28
N HIS A 110 16.84 -3.13 2.47
CA HIS A 110 18.05 -2.32 2.29
C HIS A 110 18.05 -1.05 3.13
N VAL A 111 16.86 -0.57 3.46
CA VAL A 111 16.63 0.57 4.35
C VAL A 111 15.61 0.15 5.42
N PRO A 112 15.60 0.78 6.61
CA PRO A 112 14.61 0.47 7.64
C PRO A 112 13.17 0.57 7.14
N ALA A 113 12.28 -0.22 7.74
CA ALA A 113 10.86 -0.16 7.46
C ALA A 113 10.29 1.27 7.70
N PRO A 114 9.42 1.78 6.81
CA PRO A 114 8.74 3.06 7.01
C PRO A 114 7.91 3.07 8.31
N PRO A 115 7.45 4.24 8.78
CA PRO A 115 6.39 4.31 9.79
C PRO A 115 5.16 3.50 9.36
N SER A 116 4.41 2.93 10.30
CA SER A 116 3.29 2.04 9.95
C SER A 116 2.18 2.74 9.14
N ASN A 117 2.00 4.05 9.30
CA ASN A 117 1.09 4.85 8.46
C ASN A 117 1.66 5.18 7.06
N GLN A 118 2.81 4.62 6.71
CA GLN A 118 3.44 4.66 5.38
C GLN A 118 3.67 3.24 4.84
N ILE A 119 2.89 2.27 5.33
CA ILE A 119 2.88 0.89 4.86
C ILE A 119 1.42 0.44 4.71
N VAL A 120 1.10 -0.19 3.57
CA VAL A 120 -0.20 -0.82 3.35
C VAL A 120 0.02 -2.32 3.15
N TYR A 121 -0.59 -3.16 3.99
CA TYR A 121 -0.66 -4.58 3.71
C TYR A 121 -1.70 -4.83 2.63
N VAL A 122 -1.28 -5.43 1.51
CA VAL A 122 -2.14 -5.68 0.36
C VAL A 122 -2.28 -7.16 0.16
N ARG A 123 -3.52 -7.58 -0.11
CA ARG A 123 -3.84 -8.95 -0.50
C ARG A 123 -4.79 -9.01 -1.68
N GLY A 124 -4.71 -10.11 -2.44
CA GLY A 124 -5.63 -10.42 -3.54
C GLY A 124 -5.17 -9.89 -4.90
N GLY A 125 -6.13 -9.55 -5.76
CA GLY A 125 -5.85 -9.20 -7.16
C GLY A 125 -5.34 -10.39 -7.99
N LYS A 126 -4.90 -10.10 -9.22
CA LYS A 126 -4.03 -11.01 -9.96
C LYS A 126 -2.63 -10.80 -9.41
N GLY A 127 -2.01 -11.85 -8.87
CA GLY A 127 -0.68 -11.74 -8.26
C GLY A 127 0.38 -11.16 -9.22
N VAL A 128 1.48 -10.70 -8.64
CA VAL A 128 2.59 -10.06 -9.36
C VAL A 128 3.75 -11.02 -9.46
N LYS A 129 4.48 -10.98 -10.58
CA LYS A 129 5.66 -11.84 -10.71
C LYS A 129 6.83 -11.31 -9.90
N VAL A 130 7.58 -12.22 -9.27
CA VAL A 130 8.76 -11.89 -8.44
C VAL A 130 9.82 -11.12 -9.24
N ASP A 131 10.00 -11.44 -10.53
CA ASP A 131 10.99 -10.78 -11.40
C ASP A 131 10.58 -9.35 -11.82
N GLU A 132 9.33 -8.94 -11.58
CA GLU A 132 8.82 -7.61 -11.90
C GLU A 132 8.89 -6.63 -10.71
N LEU A 133 9.20 -7.11 -9.49
CA LEU A 133 9.16 -6.32 -8.24
C LEU A 133 10.20 -5.19 -8.15
N TYR A 134 11.09 -5.05 -9.13
CA TYR A 134 12.05 -3.94 -9.20
C TYR A 134 11.42 -2.60 -9.59
N GLN A 135 10.22 -2.62 -10.16
CA GLN A 135 9.50 -1.42 -10.61
C GLN A 135 8.34 -1.07 -9.65
N PRO A 136 7.82 0.17 -9.70
CA PRO A 136 6.63 0.54 -8.94
C PRO A 136 5.35 0.04 -9.62
N PHE A 137 4.28 -0.05 -8.85
CA PHE A 137 2.95 -0.48 -9.27
C PHE A 137 1.88 0.49 -8.80
N TRP A 138 0.82 0.62 -9.59
CA TRP A 138 -0.48 1.11 -9.16
C TRP A 138 -1.29 -0.02 -8.53
N ILE A 139 -1.69 0.15 -7.28
CA ILE A 139 -2.60 -0.75 -6.60
C ILE A 139 -3.96 -0.07 -6.48
N ILE A 140 -4.99 -0.74 -6.97
CA ILE A 140 -6.38 -0.29 -6.87
C ILE A 140 -7.11 -1.26 -5.96
N GLY A 141 -7.87 -0.73 -5.00
CA GLY A 141 -8.68 -1.56 -4.13
C GLY A 141 -9.34 -0.81 -3.00
N LYS A 142 -10.04 -1.59 -2.18
CA LYS A 142 -10.73 -1.07 -1.00
C LYS A 142 -9.78 -0.99 0.19
N MET A 143 -9.56 0.23 0.67
CA MET A 143 -8.75 0.52 1.85
C MET A 143 -9.49 0.14 3.16
N SER A 144 -8.75 -0.32 4.15
CA SER A 144 -9.23 -0.51 5.53
C SER A 144 -8.21 0.07 6.51
N VAL A 145 -8.67 0.83 7.49
CA VAL A 145 -7.83 1.42 8.54
C VAL A 145 -7.75 0.41 9.69
N LYS A 146 -6.89 -0.60 9.51
CA LYS A 146 -6.71 -1.69 10.47
C LYS A 146 -5.24 -2.07 10.54
N ALA A 147 -4.69 -2.08 11.75
CA ALA A 147 -3.32 -2.52 11.97
C ALA A 147 -3.12 -3.99 11.53
N MET A 148 -1.93 -4.29 11.02
CA MET A 148 -1.49 -5.63 10.66
C MET A 148 0.00 -5.76 10.95
N GLU A 149 0.34 -6.81 11.68
CA GLU A 149 1.71 -7.19 12.02
C GLU A 149 2.20 -8.26 11.03
N SER A 150 3.45 -8.12 10.59
CA SER A 150 4.18 -9.12 9.80
C SER A 150 5.59 -9.27 10.33
N ASP A 151 6.29 -10.32 9.91
CA ASP A 151 7.70 -10.55 10.29
C ASP A 151 8.64 -9.42 9.87
N LEU A 152 8.25 -8.61 8.87
CA LEU A 152 9.06 -7.51 8.34
C LEU A 152 8.73 -6.15 8.98
N ALA A 153 7.44 -5.85 9.20
CA ALA A 153 6.99 -4.55 9.69
C ALA A 153 5.52 -4.57 10.14
N GLU A 154 5.15 -3.53 10.90
CA GLU A 154 3.77 -3.16 11.21
C GLU A 154 3.22 -2.22 10.15
N ALA A 155 2.02 -2.51 9.66
CA ALA A 155 1.25 -1.67 8.75
C ALA A 155 0.02 -1.09 9.44
N GLY A 156 -0.25 0.20 9.23
CA GLY A 156 -1.43 0.90 9.76
C GLY A 156 -2.68 0.73 8.89
N TYR A 157 -2.49 0.25 7.66
CA TYR A 157 -3.52 0.15 6.63
C TYR A 157 -3.51 -1.22 5.97
N GLN A 158 -4.67 -1.66 5.49
CA GLN A 158 -4.82 -2.84 4.66
C GLN A 158 -5.58 -2.50 3.39
N MET A 159 -5.33 -3.24 2.31
CA MET A 159 -6.06 -3.11 1.06
C MET A 159 -6.43 -4.47 0.49
N GLN A 160 -7.70 -4.61 0.11
CA GLN A 160 -8.15 -5.70 -0.75
C GLN A 160 -8.01 -5.25 -2.20
N ALA A 161 -6.96 -5.72 -2.88
CA ALA A 161 -6.67 -5.32 -4.24
C ALA A 161 -7.72 -5.87 -5.23
N SER A 162 -8.23 -4.98 -6.08
CA SER A 162 -9.07 -5.28 -7.23
C SER A 162 -8.27 -5.24 -8.54
N SER A 163 -7.25 -4.37 -8.63
CA SER A 163 -6.29 -4.33 -9.75
C SER A 163 -4.88 -4.05 -9.26
N ILE A 164 -3.89 -4.60 -9.97
CA ILE A 164 -2.46 -4.35 -9.77
C ILE A 164 -1.86 -4.14 -11.15
N GLU A 165 -1.30 -2.95 -11.39
CA GLU A 165 -0.83 -2.52 -12.70
C GLU A 165 0.59 -1.96 -12.58
N PRO A 166 1.53 -2.29 -13.47
CA PRO A 166 2.83 -1.63 -13.50
C PRO A 166 2.67 -0.11 -13.60
N TYR A 167 3.51 0.63 -12.88
CA TYR A 167 3.53 2.08 -13.00
C TYR A 167 4.22 2.48 -14.31
N GLU A 168 3.45 3.02 -15.25
CA GLU A 168 4.00 3.57 -16.50
C GLU A 168 4.36 5.04 -16.33
N TYR A 169 5.66 5.35 -16.38
CA TYR A 169 6.14 6.71 -16.54
C TYR A 169 6.29 7.04 -18.03
N THR A 170 5.34 7.78 -18.59
CA THR A 170 5.54 8.39 -19.91
C THR A 170 6.34 9.67 -19.71
N GLY A 171 7.65 9.61 -19.95
CA GLY A 171 8.51 10.79 -19.88
C GLY A 171 7.98 11.91 -20.78
N GLN A 172 7.77 13.08 -20.20
CA GLN A 172 7.58 14.32 -20.96
C GLN A 172 8.94 14.94 -21.27
#